data_AF-A0A915ZH73-F1
#
_entry.id   AF-A0A915ZH73-F1
#
_cell.length_a   1.000
_cell.length_b   1.000
_cell.length_c   1.000
_cell.angle_alpha   90.00
_cell.angle_beta   90.00
_cell.angle_gamma   90.00
#
_symmetry.space_group_name_H-M   'P 1'
#
loop_
_entity.id
_entity.type
_entity.pdbx_description
1 polymer ?
#
loop_
_entity_poly.entity_id
_entity_poly.type
_entity_poly.pdbx_seq_one_letter_code
_entity_poly.pdbx_strand_id
1 'polypeptide(L)'
;MKVTRCIIAARILKYTYGIKVRNYWLEGDPIERKIRDGRVDRFHCIAKRGIQVNANEEFTTFFTPLSPMQTRCLISAIYSKIVGSFCIIKKADIHM
;
A
#
# COMPACT_ATOMS: atom_id res chain seq x y z
N MET A 1 41.12 -1.87 -14.12
CA MET A 1 40.37 -1.77 -12.84
C MET A 1 39.18 -2.70 -12.90
N LYS A 2 39.10 -3.69 -12.00
CA LYS A 2 37.98 -4.64 -11.94
C LYS A 2 36.86 -3.96 -11.16
N VAL A 3 35.80 -3.53 -11.83
CA VAL A 3 34.62 -2.96 -11.17
C VAL A 3 33.85 -4.11 -10.53
N THR A 4 34.03 -4.29 -9.23
CA THR A 4 33.28 -5.29 -8.47
C THR A 4 31.85 -4.77 -8.29
N ARG A 5 30.89 -5.34 -9.02
CA ARG A 5 29.47 -5.05 -8.80
C ARG A 5 29.04 -5.70 -7.48
N CYS A 6 28.82 -4.88 -6.46
CA CYS A 6 28.17 -5.33 -5.23
C CYS A 6 26.66 -5.46 -5.52
N ILE A 7 26.18 -6.70 -5.67
CA ILE A 7 24.76 -6.98 -5.86
C ILE A 7 24.16 -7.17 -4.47
N ILE A 8 23.27 -6.26 -4.06
CA ILE A 8 22.49 -6.44 -2.84
C ILE A 8 21.47 -7.54 -3.11
N ALA A 9 21.68 -8.73 -2.55
CA ALA A 9 20.79 -9.87 -2.76
C ALA A 9 19.49 -9.75 -1.94
N ALA A 10 19.59 -9.24 -0.71
CA ALA A 10 18.46 -9.08 0.20
C ALA A 10 18.63 -7.86 1.11
N ARG A 11 17.52 -7.39 1.69
CA ARG A 11 17.49 -6.28 2.64
C ARG A 11 16.37 -6.42 3.65
N ILE A 12 16.58 -5.90 4.85
CA ILE A 12 15.55 -5.77 5.87
C ILE A 12 14.75 -4.48 5.62
N LEU A 13 13.42 -4.60 5.53
CA LEU A 13 12.55 -3.44 5.30
C LEU A 13 12.54 -2.52 6.52
N LYS A 14 12.93 -1.25 6.30
CA LYS A 14 12.96 -0.21 7.35
C LYS A 14 11.57 0.34 7.69
N TYR A 15 10.59 0.11 6.83
CA TYR A 15 9.22 0.62 6.93
C TYR A 15 8.22 -0.48 6.62
N THR A 16 7.00 -0.31 7.09
CA THR A 16 5.85 -1.07 6.60
C THR A 16 5.32 -0.37 5.36
N TYR A 17 5.17 -1.10 4.27
CA TYR A 17 4.67 -0.62 3.00
C TYR A 17 3.27 -1.17 2.77
N GLY A 18 2.42 -0.35 2.18
CA GLY A 18 1.07 -0.74 1.81
C GLY A 18 0.43 0.28 0.90
N ILE A 19 -0.85 0.11 0.66
CA ILE A 19 -1.65 1.02 -0.16
C ILE A 19 -2.89 1.46 0.57
N LYS A 20 -3.40 2.61 0.14
CA LYS A 20 -4.74 3.06 0.51
C LYS A 20 -5.78 2.37 -0.36
N VAL A 21 -6.71 1.66 0.26
CA VAL A 21 -7.83 1.01 -0.42
C VAL A 21 -9.13 1.65 0.04
N ARG A 22 -10.00 1.95 -0.91
CA ARG A 22 -11.33 2.47 -0.63
C ARG A 22 -12.32 1.31 -0.66
N ASN A 23 -13.09 1.16 0.40
CA ASN A 23 -14.10 0.13 0.55
C ASN A 23 -15.44 0.75 0.93
N TYR A 24 -16.50 -0.04 0.89
CA TYR A 24 -17.75 0.31 1.57
C TYR A 24 -17.52 0.36 3.08
N TRP A 25 -18.12 1.36 3.70
CA TRP A 25 -18.26 1.44 5.15
C TRP A 25 -19.32 0.42 5.57
N LEU A 26 -19.01 -0.42 6.55
CA LEU A 26 -19.88 -1.47 7.06
C LEU A 26 -20.23 -1.18 8.52
N GLU A 27 -21.33 -1.76 8.99
CA GLU A 27 -21.72 -1.68 10.39
C GLU A 27 -20.63 -2.31 11.26
N GLY A 28 -20.08 -1.52 12.20
CA GLY A 28 -18.90 -1.88 13.00
C GLY A 28 -17.64 -1.09 12.64
N ASP A 29 -17.58 -0.45 11.46
CA ASP A 29 -16.54 0.54 11.19
C ASP A 29 -16.77 1.81 12.04
N PRO A 30 -15.71 2.50 12.49
CA PRO A 30 -15.88 3.74 13.23
C PRO A 30 -16.54 4.82 12.37
N ILE A 31 -17.52 5.53 12.94
CA ILE A 31 -18.34 6.51 12.20
C ILE A 31 -17.51 7.72 11.74
N GLU A 32 -16.53 8.12 12.53
CA GLU A 32 -15.58 9.20 12.24
C GLU A 32 -14.68 8.89 11.04
N ARG A 33 -14.60 7.62 10.62
CA ARG A 33 -13.85 7.19 9.43
C ARG A 33 -14.72 7.10 8.17
N LYS A 34 -16.03 7.29 8.29
CA LYS A 34 -16.96 7.28 7.16
C LYS A 34 -16.72 8.53 6.30
N ILE A 35 -16.41 8.30 5.04
CA ILE A 35 -16.30 9.35 4.02
C ILE A 35 -17.60 9.42 3.21
N ARG A 36 -17.68 10.39 2.28
CA ARG A 36 -18.82 10.55 1.37
C ARG A 36 -19.15 9.24 0.64
N ASP A 37 -20.41 9.08 0.28
CA ASP A 37 -20.98 7.90 -0.41
C ASP A 37 -20.93 6.59 0.40
N GLY A 38 -20.87 6.67 1.74
CA GLY A 38 -20.88 5.47 2.58
C GLY A 38 -19.63 4.61 2.41
N ARG A 39 -18.48 5.24 2.18
CA ARG A 39 -17.20 4.56 1.98
C ARG A 39 -16.27 4.78 3.17
N VAL A 40 -15.19 4.02 3.20
CA VAL A 40 -14.11 4.15 4.18
C VAL A 40 -12.76 3.89 3.51
N ASP A 41 -11.76 4.66 3.91
CA ASP A 41 -10.39 4.46 3.48
C ASP A 41 -9.65 3.56 4.49
N ARG A 42 -9.08 2.45 3.99
CA ARG A 42 -8.33 1.45 4.76
C ARG A 42 -6.88 1.41 4.29
N PHE A 43 -5.98 1.08 5.21
CA PHE A 43 -4.60 0.74 4.88
C PHE A 43 -4.50 -0.76 4.64
N HIS A 44 -4.12 -1.17 3.43
CA HIS A 44 -3.81 -2.55 3.10
C HIS A 44 -2.30 -2.74 3.15
N CYS A 45 -1.82 -3.52 4.11
CA CYS A 45 -0.40 -3.81 4.28
C CYS A 45 0.08 -4.77 3.19
N ILE A 46 1.12 -4.38 2.45
CA ILE A 46 1.77 -5.20 1.44
C ILE A 46 2.99 -5.90 2.03
N ALA A 47 3.86 -5.15 2.72
CA ALA A 47 5.08 -5.68 3.31
C ALA A 47 5.34 -5.05 4.68
N LYS A 48 5.60 -5.88 5.70
CA LYS A 48 5.82 -5.41 7.07
C LYS A 48 7.27 -4.96 7.27
N ARG A 49 7.46 -3.94 8.11
CA ARG A 49 8.79 -3.57 8.62
C ARG A 49 9.46 -4.79 9.28
N GLY A 50 10.78 -4.89 9.12
CA GLY A 50 11.60 -5.88 9.81
C GLY A 50 11.69 -7.23 9.10
N ILE A 51 10.89 -7.48 8.06
CA ILE A 51 11.05 -8.67 7.23
C ILE A 51 12.25 -8.49 6.30
N GLN A 52 12.98 -9.58 6.07
CA GLN A 52 14.00 -9.64 5.04
C GLN A 52 13.31 -9.97 3.71
N VAL A 53 13.62 -9.19 2.67
CA VAL A 53 13.13 -9.41 1.31
C VAL A 53 14.29 -9.51 0.35
N ASN A 54 14.14 -10.34 -0.69
CA ASN A 54 15.10 -10.39 -1.77
C ASN A 54 14.96 -9.16 -2.67
N ALA A 55 16.02 -8.79 -3.40
CA ALA A 55 16.03 -7.58 -4.23
C ALA A 55 14.97 -7.60 -5.34
N ASN A 56 14.63 -8.78 -5.85
CA ASN A 56 13.65 -8.99 -6.92
C ASN A 56 12.37 -9.66 -6.40
N GLU A 57 12.11 -9.60 -5.09
CA GLU A 57 10.89 -10.15 -4.53
C GLU A 57 9.70 -9.25 -4.84
N GLU A 58 8.68 -9.81 -5.47
CA GLU A 58 7.47 -9.11 -5.84
C GLU A 58 6.33 -9.45 -4.88
N PHE A 59 5.57 -8.43 -4.49
CA PHE A 59 4.36 -8.59 -3.69
C PHE A 59 3.15 -8.30 -4.57
N THR A 60 2.31 -9.32 -4.76
CA THR A 60 1.13 -9.22 -5.61
C THR A 60 -0.13 -9.33 -4.76
N THR A 61 -1.11 -8.48 -5.07
CA THR A 61 -2.44 -8.55 -4.49
C THR A 61 -3.45 -8.14 -5.55
N PHE A 62 -4.66 -8.67 -5.43
CA PHE A 62 -5.74 -8.42 -6.37
C PHE A 62 -6.80 -7.53 -5.71
N PHE A 63 -7.30 -6.57 -6.47
CA PHE A 63 -8.40 -5.72 -6.05
C PHE A 63 -9.49 -5.73 -7.11
N THR A 64 -10.73 -5.76 -6.65
CA THR A 64 -11.89 -5.61 -7.51
C THR A 64 -12.31 -4.14 -7.52
N PRO A 65 -12.68 -3.58 -8.69
CA PRO A 65 -13.26 -2.25 -8.74
C PRO A 65 -14.52 -2.16 -7.86
N LEU A 66 -14.79 -0.98 -7.31
CA LEU A 66 -15.98 -0.77 -6.47
C LEU A 66 -17.27 -0.74 -7.28
N SER A 67 -17.16 -0.45 -8.56
CA SER A 67 -18.28 -0.44 -9.50
C SER A 67 -17.86 -1.15 -10.78
N PRO A 68 -18.74 -1.96 -11.40
CA PRO A 68 -18.50 -2.53 -12.72
C PRO A 68 -18.23 -1.48 -13.80
N MET A 69 -18.68 -0.23 -13.60
CA MET A 69 -18.46 0.88 -14.54
C MET A 69 -17.16 1.67 -14.26
N GLN A 70 -16.37 1.27 -13.27
CA GLN A 70 -15.15 1.97 -12.90
C GLN A 70 -14.06 1.75 -13.97
N THR A 71 -13.72 2.79 -14.72
CA THR A 71 -12.70 2.77 -15.78
C THR A 71 -11.33 3.25 -15.32
N ARG A 72 -11.21 3.74 -14.08
CA ARG A 72 -9.97 4.28 -13.51
C ARG A 72 -9.79 3.83 -12.07
N CYS A 73 -8.53 3.57 -11.70
CA CYS A 73 -8.14 3.24 -10.34
C CYS A 73 -7.00 4.15 -9.91
N LEU A 74 -7.12 4.78 -8.74
CA LEU A 74 -6.02 5.51 -8.11
C LEU A 74 -5.43 4.66 -6.99
N ILE A 75 -4.16 4.29 -7.14
CA ILE A 75 -3.42 3.56 -6.11
C ILE A 75 -2.51 4.54 -5.38
N SER A 76 -2.76 4.76 -4.09
CA SER A 76 -1.86 5.57 -3.26
C SER A 76 -0.94 4.65 -2.45
N ALA A 77 0.34 4.60 -2.82
CA ALA A 77 1.36 3.90 -2.06
C ALA A 77 1.69 4.67 -0.78
N ILE A 78 1.81 3.92 0.32
CA ILE A 78 1.97 4.44 1.66
C ILE A 78 3.08 3.66 2.35
N TYR A 79 3.91 4.36 3.11
CA TYR A 79 4.85 3.73 4.05
C TYR A 79 4.76 4.37 5.43
N SER A 80 4.97 3.57 6.47
CA SER A 80 5.02 4.07 7.85
C SER A 80 6.18 3.45 8.63
N LYS A 81 6.81 4.25 9.49
CA LYS A 81 7.78 3.79 10.50
C LYS A 81 7.08 3.14 11.70
N ILE A 82 5.85 3.57 11.96
CA ILE A 82 5.06 3.22 13.14
C ILE A 82 4.13 2.08 12.75
N VAL A 83 4.19 0.99 13.51
CA VAL A 83 3.20 -0.06 13.45
C VAL A 83 1.91 0.52 14.03
N GLY A 84 1.05 1.10 13.18
CA GLY A 84 -0.34 1.36 13.56
C GLY A 84 -0.88 2.78 13.58
N SER A 85 -0.31 3.81 12.95
CA SER A 85 -1.08 4.99 12.44
C SER A 85 -0.23 6.08 11.77
N PHE A 86 -0.93 6.84 10.92
CA PHE A 86 -0.58 8.00 10.11
C PHE A 86 0.45 7.81 9.00
N CYS A 87 -0.07 7.97 7.78
CA CYS A 87 0.57 7.67 6.52
C CYS A 87 0.89 8.98 5.81
N ILE A 88 2.17 9.22 5.51
CA ILE A 88 2.59 10.27 4.59
C ILE A 88 2.16 9.82 3.19
N ILE A 89 1.10 10.44 2.66
CA ILE A 89 0.60 10.15 1.32
C ILE A 89 1.57 10.78 0.32
N LYS A 90 2.44 9.97 -0.29
CA LYS A 90 3.07 10.35 -1.55
C LYS A 90 2.21 9.81 -2.68
N LYS A 91 1.54 10.72 -3.38
CA LYS A 91 0.69 10.42 -4.53
C LYS A 91 1.59 9.91 -5.67
N ALA A 92 1.30 8.73 -6.19
CA ALA A 92 1.79 8.27 -7.48
C ALA A 92 0.55 8.10 -8.36
N ASP A 93 0.36 9.01 -9.32
CA ASP A 93 -0.67 8.84 -10.34
C ASP A 93 -0.15 7.80 -11.33
N ILE A 94 -0.69 6.58 -11.23
CA ILE A 94 -0.47 5.52 -12.22
C ILE A 94 -1.62 5.63 -13.21
N HIS A 95 -1.34 6.19 -14.39
CA HIS A 95 -2.27 6.13 -15.51
C HIS A 95 -2.16 4.72 -16.12
N MET A 96 -3.28 3.99 -16.10
CA MET A 96 -3.45 2.74 -16.83
C MET A 96 -3.91 3.04 -18.25
#